data_AF-A0A7Y8HEY9-F1
#
_entry.id   AF-A0A7Y8HEY9-F1
#
_cell.length_a   1.000
_cell.length_b   1.000
_cell.length_c   1.000
_cell.angle_alpha   90.00
_cell.angle_beta   90.00
_cell.angle_gamma   90.00
#
_symmetry.space_group_name_H-M   'P 1'
#
loop_
_entity.id
_entity.type
_entity.pdbx_description
1 polymer ?
#
loop_
_entity_poly.entity_id
_entity_poly.type
_entity_poly.pdbx_seq_one_letter_code
_entity_poly.pdbx_strand_id
1 'polypeptide(L)'
;MFYRALFNFRIRALNPVRLIFAIYIFGFAYGTRNHIVDILADGWLGYDFVPLPINLYWTLLTFFDPLTIFLLLTFPKAGIILSLLIMTTDIAINTGVTVYFYYQTGMLTLDRLPLQIAFGIFVFLTSPLAWKRVKGPTPG
;
A
#
# COMPACT_ATOMS: atom_id res chain seq x y z
N MET A 1 14.56 21.43 23.15
CA MET A 1 13.14 21.01 23.33
C MET A 1 12.63 20.29 22.07
N PHE A 2 13.37 19.27 21.64
CA PHE A 2 13.13 18.39 20.48
C PHE A 2 13.86 17.07 20.84
N TYR A 3 13.32 15.90 20.48
CA TYR A 3 13.78 14.55 20.87
C TYR A 3 13.35 14.01 22.24
N ARG A 4 12.04 13.85 22.47
CA ARG A 4 11.53 12.84 23.42
C ARG A 4 10.26 12.19 22.89
N ALA A 5 10.40 11.27 21.95
CA ALA A 5 9.28 10.39 21.58
C ALA A 5 9.66 9.04 20.97
N LEU A 6 10.94 8.62 20.99
CA LEU A 6 11.32 7.38 20.30
C LEU A 6 11.19 6.11 21.16
N PHE A 7 11.18 6.17 22.49
CA PHE A 7 11.09 4.94 23.31
C PHE A 7 10.33 5.17 24.62
N ASN A 8 9.02 5.40 24.53
CA ASN A 8 8.14 5.32 25.68
C ASN A 8 7.00 4.33 25.39
N PHE A 9 7.36 3.07 25.21
CA PHE A 9 6.45 1.92 25.23
C PHE A 9 5.95 1.66 26.66
N ARG A 10 5.29 2.64 27.26
CA ARG A 10 4.24 2.30 28.24
C ARG A 10 3.10 1.73 27.41
N ILE A 11 2.60 0.55 27.76
CA ILE A 11 1.35 -0.02 27.23
C ILE A 11 0.20 0.89 27.68
N ARG A 12 0.13 2.10 27.12
CA ARG A 12 -1.09 2.89 27.01
C ARG A 12 -1.90 2.15 25.97
N ALA A 13 -3.13 1.76 26.31
CA ALA A 13 -4.10 1.13 25.42
C ALA A 13 -3.86 1.59 23.97
N LEU A 14 -3.42 0.66 23.10
CA LEU A 14 -3.03 0.98 21.73
C LEU A 14 -4.16 1.78 21.09
N ASN A 15 -3.89 3.00 20.62
CA ASN A 15 -4.87 3.75 19.86
C ASN A 15 -5.11 2.96 18.56
N PRO A 16 -6.31 2.41 18.33
CA PRO A 16 -6.57 1.51 17.21
C PRO A 16 -6.26 2.18 15.86
N VAL A 17 -6.44 3.51 15.75
CA VAL A 17 -6.09 4.26 14.53
C VAL A 17 -4.58 4.23 14.27
N ARG A 18 -3.77 4.35 15.32
CA ARG A 18 -2.30 4.28 15.17
C ARG A 18 -1.85 2.89 14.75
N LEU A 19 -2.50 1.85 15.27
CA LEU A 19 -2.22 0.47 14.86
C LEU A 19 -2.61 0.23 13.40
N ILE A 20 -3.80 0.69 12.98
CA ILE A 20 -4.26 0.63 11.58
C ILE A 20 -3.24 1.32 10.68
N PHE A 21 -2.83 2.55 11.02
CA PHE A 21 -1.86 3.30 10.21
C PHE A 21 -0.48 2.66 10.19
N ALA A 22 -0.03 2.08 11.29
CA ALA A 22 1.23 1.32 11.31
C ALA A 22 1.19 0.13 10.34
N ILE A 23 0.06 -0.58 10.29
CA ILE A 23 -0.15 -1.69 9.35
C ILE A 23 -0.19 -1.18 7.91
N TYR A 24 -0.88 -0.06 7.63
CA TYR A 24 -0.90 0.55 6.30
C TYR A 24 0.52 0.91 5.84
N ILE A 25 1.27 1.61 6.70
CA ILE A 25 2.63 2.06 6.42
C ILE A 25 3.53 0.85 6.14
N PHE A 26 3.43 -0.21 6.95
CA PHE A 26 4.21 -1.43 6.72
C PHE A 26 3.85 -2.10 5.40
N GLY A 27 2.56 -2.20 5.07
CA GLY A 27 2.09 -2.77 3.80
C GLY A 27 2.60 -2.00 2.58
N PHE A 28 2.44 -0.68 2.56
CA PHE A 28 2.95 0.17 1.47
C PHE A 28 4.48 0.17 1.39
N ALA A 29 5.19 0.14 2.52
CA ALA A 29 6.66 0.05 2.52
C ALA A 29 7.13 -1.30 1.95
N TYR A 30 6.42 -2.38 2.27
CA TYR A 30 6.69 -3.71 1.71
C TYR A 30 6.42 -3.75 0.20
N GLY A 31 5.32 -3.15 -0.27
CA GLY A 31 5.01 -2.96 -1.69
C GLY A 31 6.11 -2.19 -2.42
N THR A 32 6.46 -1.00 -1.91
CA THR A 32 7.56 -0.16 -2.43
C THR A 32 8.85 -0.94 -2.55
N ARG A 33 9.24 -1.68 -1.49
CA ARG A 33 10.46 -2.50 -1.49
C ARG A 33 10.46 -3.48 -2.66
N ASN A 34 9.34 -4.14 -2.91
CA ASN A 34 9.25 -5.13 -3.99
C ASN A 34 9.41 -4.48 -5.36
N HIS A 35 8.72 -3.36 -5.62
CA HIS A 35 8.88 -2.63 -6.88
C HIS A 35 10.30 -2.08 -7.07
N ILE A 36 10.95 -1.62 -6.00
CA ILE A 36 12.37 -1.21 -6.05
C ILE A 36 13.26 -2.41 -6.39
N VAL A 37 13.06 -3.56 -5.76
CA VAL A 37 13.85 -4.78 -6.03
C VAL A 37 13.67 -5.21 -7.49
N ASP A 38 12.44 -5.21 -8.00
CA ASP A 38 12.14 -5.55 -9.39
C ASP A 38 12.83 -4.54 -10.35
N ILE A 39 12.76 -3.22 -10.09
CA ILE A 39 13.45 -2.20 -10.91
C ILE A 39 14.97 -2.34 -10.85
N LEU A 40 15.54 -2.71 -9.70
CA LEU A 40 16.98 -2.93 -9.57
C LEU A 40 17.44 -4.18 -10.32
N ALA A 41 16.58 -5.20 -10.44
CA ALA A 41 16.86 -6.44 -11.15
C ALA A 41 16.67 -6.29 -12.67
N ASP A 42 15.55 -5.70 -13.08
CA ASP A 42 15.06 -5.73 -14.46
C ASP A 42 15.16 -4.36 -15.16
N GLY A 43 15.52 -3.30 -14.43
CA GLY A 43 15.66 -1.94 -14.93
C GLY A 43 14.38 -1.09 -14.80
N TRP A 44 14.51 0.19 -15.15
CA TRP A 44 13.36 1.10 -15.19
C TRP A 44 12.40 0.66 -16.30
N LEU A 45 11.14 0.43 -15.94
CA LEU A 45 10.15 -0.22 -16.80
C LEU A 45 10.54 -1.65 -17.24
N GLY A 46 11.20 -2.42 -16.38
CA GLY A 46 11.69 -3.78 -16.69
C GLY A 46 10.63 -4.89 -16.77
N TYR A 47 9.33 -4.58 -16.57
CA TYR A 47 8.26 -5.57 -16.63
C TYR A 47 7.86 -5.91 -18.10
N ASP A 48 8.78 -6.51 -18.85
CA ASP A 48 8.66 -6.75 -20.30
C ASP A 48 7.61 -7.80 -20.69
N PHE A 49 7.14 -8.59 -19.72
CA PHE A 49 6.13 -9.62 -19.91
C PHE A 49 4.69 -9.09 -19.88
N VAL A 50 4.49 -7.79 -19.62
CA VAL A 50 3.17 -7.13 -19.63
C VAL A 50 3.14 -5.90 -20.54
N PRO A 51 1.94 -5.48 -20.99
CA PRO A 51 1.79 -4.23 -21.74
C PRO A 51 2.29 -3.00 -20.96
N LEU A 52 2.77 -2.01 -21.70
CA LEU A 52 3.33 -0.76 -21.17
C LEU A 52 2.47 -0.09 -20.06
N PRO A 53 1.13 -0.01 -20.12
CA PRO A 53 0.35 0.59 -19.05
C PRO A 53 0.48 -0.11 -17.69
N ILE A 54 0.59 -1.44 -17.67
CA ILE A 54 0.75 -2.21 -16.42
C ILE A 54 2.17 -2.04 -15.89
N ASN A 55 3.16 -2.08 -16.78
CA ASN A 55 4.55 -1.83 -16.46
C ASN A 55 4.77 -0.43 -15.85
N LEU A 56 4.18 0.60 -16.46
CA LEU A 56 4.15 1.96 -15.93
C LEU A 56 3.47 2.02 -14.56
N TYR A 57 2.32 1.36 -14.40
CA TYR A 57 1.61 1.32 -13.14
C TYR A 57 2.49 0.76 -12.00
N TRP A 58 3.06 -0.45 -12.19
CA TRP A 58 3.93 -1.06 -11.18
C TRP A 58 5.18 -0.23 -10.89
N THR A 59 5.78 0.38 -11.92
CA THR A 59 6.91 1.30 -11.73
C THR A 59 6.52 2.53 -10.91
N LEU A 60 5.35 3.12 -11.17
CA LEU A 60 4.87 4.30 -10.44
C LEU A 60 4.53 4.01 -8.97
N LEU A 61 4.30 2.75 -8.58
CA LEU A 61 4.08 2.39 -7.18
C LEU A 61 5.32 2.68 -6.30
N THR A 62 6.54 2.73 -6.85
CA THR A 62 7.71 3.21 -6.08
C THR A 62 7.58 4.67 -5.62
N PHE A 63 6.70 5.44 -6.24
CA PHE A 63 6.40 6.82 -5.85
C PHE A 63 5.09 6.93 -5.07
N PHE A 64 4.02 6.28 -5.54
CA PHE A 64 2.69 6.40 -4.94
C PHE A 64 2.59 5.71 -3.56
N ASP A 65 3.33 4.64 -3.31
CA ASP A 65 3.35 3.99 -2.00
C ASP A 65 4.02 4.88 -0.94
N PRO A 66 5.23 5.44 -1.15
CA PRO A 66 5.81 6.42 -0.22
C PRO A 66 4.96 7.68 -0.07
N LEU A 67 4.33 8.16 -1.15
CA LEU A 67 3.40 9.28 -1.07
C LEU A 67 2.21 8.94 -0.17
N THR A 68 1.67 7.72 -0.26
CA THR A 68 0.60 7.25 0.63
C THR A 68 1.04 7.24 2.08
N ILE A 69 2.24 6.73 2.37
CA ILE A 69 2.84 6.77 3.72
C ILE A 69 2.96 8.21 4.21
N PHE A 70 3.51 9.11 3.39
CA PHE A 70 3.66 10.51 3.74
C PHE A 70 2.31 11.17 4.04
N LEU A 71 1.29 10.93 3.20
CA LEU A 71 -0.05 11.46 3.40
C LEU A 71 -0.73 10.86 4.63
N LEU A 72 -0.56 9.58 4.93
CA LEU A 72 -1.10 8.99 6.17
C LEU A 72 -0.53 9.66 7.42
N LEU A 73 0.72 10.12 7.38
CA LEU A 73 1.38 10.80 8.49
C LEU A 73 1.04 12.30 8.59
N THR A 74 0.81 12.97 7.46
CA THR A 74 0.67 14.44 7.40
C THR A 74 -0.77 14.91 7.12
N PHE A 75 -1.47 14.24 6.20
CA PHE A 75 -2.84 14.54 5.77
C PHE A 75 -3.69 13.26 5.79
N PRO A 76 -4.02 12.72 6.98
CA PRO A 76 -4.51 11.34 7.12
C PRO A 76 -5.71 10.98 6.24
N LYS A 77 -6.64 11.91 6.00
CA LYS A 77 -7.79 11.69 5.11
C LYS A 77 -7.37 11.49 3.66
N ALA A 78 -6.44 12.30 3.15
CA ALA A 78 -5.88 12.12 1.81
C ALA A 78 -5.11 10.79 1.73
N GLY A 79 -4.36 10.43 2.77
CA GLY A 79 -3.66 9.15 2.84
C GLY A 79 -4.59 7.95 2.79
N ILE A 80 -5.72 8.00 3.50
CA ILE A 80 -6.76 6.95 3.45
C ILE A 80 -7.35 6.83 2.04
N ILE A 81 -7.67 7.96 1.38
CA ILE A 81 -8.21 7.96 0.02
C ILE A 81 -7.21 7.31 -0.95
N LEU A 82 -5.94 7.74 -0.92
CA LEU A 82 -4.92 7.19 -1.81
C LEU A 82 -4.68 5.71 -1.53
N SER A 83 -4.70 5.29 -0.25
CA SER A 83 -4.61 3.87 0.13
C SER A 83 -5.72 3.04 -0.52
N LEU A 84 -6.96 3.53 -0.49
CA LEU A 84 -8.11 2.84 -1.09
C LEU A 84 -7.98 2.76 -2.61
N LEU A 85 -7.53 3.83 -3.27
CA LEU A 85 -7.31 3.86 -4.71
C LEU A 85 -6.24 2.87 -5.16
N ILE A 86 -5.08 2.86 -4.48
CA ILE A 86 -3.99 1.92 -4.77
C ILE A 86 -4.48 0.49 -4.55
N MET A 87 -5.02 0.17 -3.37
CA MET A 87 -5.45 -1.21 -3.10
C MET A 87 -6.53 -1.71 -4.06
N THR A 88 -7.45 -0.84 -4.50
CA THR A 88 -8.47 -1.23 -5.48
C THR A 88 -7.86 -1.52 -6.85
N THR A 89 -7.00 -0.62 -7.34
CA THR A 89 -6.41 -0.75 -8.67
C THR A 89 -5.38 -1.87 -8.74
N ASP A 90 -4.55 -1.99 -7.71
CA ASP A 90 -3.46 -2.97 -7.64
C ASP A 90 -4.00 -4.40 -7.56
N ILE A 91 -5.05 -4.64 -6.75
CA ILE A 91 -5.69 -5.95 -6.67
C ILE A 91 -6.35 -6.30 -8.00
N ALA A 92 -7.03 -5.34 -8.64
CA ALA A 92 -7.67 -5.57 -9.93
C ALA A 92 -6.65 -5.92 -11.01
N ILE A 93 -5.55 -5.17 -11.10
CA ILE A 93 -4.48 -5.40 -12.08
C ILE A 93 -3.81 -6.76 -11.84
N ASN A 94 -3.37 -7.05 -10.61
CA ASN A 94 -2.65 -8.30 -10.33
C ASN A 94 -3.55 -9.54 -10.46
N THR A 95 -4.83 -9.42 -10.11
CA THR A 95 -5.82 -10.49 -10.38
C THR A 95 -6.00 -10.69 -11.88
N GLY A 96 -6.15 -9.61 -12.65
CA GLY A 96 -6.27 -9.68 -14.11
C GLY A 96 -5.06 -10.30 -14.79
N VAL A 97 -3.85 -9.90 -14.38
CA VAL A 97 -2.58 -10.48 -14.86
C VAL A 97 -2.50 -11.97 -14.52
N THR A 98 -2.83 -12.36 -13.29
CA THR A 98 -2.83 -13.76 -12.84
C THR A 98 -3.79 -14.61 -13.68
N VAL A 99 -5.02 -14.14 -13.88
CA VAL A 99 -6.04 -14.83 -14.69
C VAL A 99 -5.61 -14.91 -16.14
N TYR A 100 -5.04 -13.84 -16.70
CA TYR A 100 -4.53 -13.83 -18.07
C TYR A 100 -3.45 -14.91 -18.27
N PHE A 101 -2.44 -14.95 -17.40
CA PHE A 101 -1.38 -15.97 -17.49
C PHE A 101 -1.88 -17.39 -17.25
N TYR A 102 -2.87 -17.58 -16.36
CA TYR A 102 -3.52 -18.86 -16.19
C TYR A 102 -4.16 -19.35 -17.50
N TYR A 103 -4.88 -18.48 -18.23
CA TYR A 103 -5.47 -18.86 -19.52
C TYR A 103 -4.45 -19.14 -20.62
N GLN A 104 -3.27 -18.51 -20.57
CA GLN A 104 -2.20 -18.75 -21.56
C GLN A 104 -1.39 -20.02 -21.27
N THR A 105 -1.15 -20.34 -19.99
CA THR A 105 -0.18 -21.37 -19.59
C THR A 105 -0.81 -22.60 -18.94
N GLY A 106 -2.06 -22.50 -18.48
CA GLY A 106 -2.72 -23.52 -17.66
C GLY A 106 -2.19 -23.59 -16.22
N MET A 107 -1.19 -22.78 -15.85
CA MET A 107 -0.60 -22.76 -14.52
C MET A 107 -1.11 -21.56 -13.73
N LEU A 108 -1.62 -21.83 -12.52
CA LEU A 108 -2.05 -20.78 -11.60
C LEU A 108 -0.90 -20.41 -10.67
N THR A 109 -0.30 -19.25 -10.89
CA THR A 109 0.75 -18.70 -10.03
C THR A 109 0.16 -17.56 -9.21
N LEU A 110 0.10 -17.72 -7.88
CA LEU A 110 -0.51 -16.73 -6.99
C LEU A 110 0.51 -15.75 -6.38
N ASP A 111 1.80 -16.07 -6.37
CA ASP A 111 2.89 -15.23 -5.85
C ASP A 111 2.50 -14.38 -4.62
N ARG A 112 2.57 -13.05 -4.77
CA ARG A 112 2.32 -12.06 -3.71
C ARG A 112 0.82 -11.70 -3.57
N LEU A 113 -0.03 -12.18 -4.48
CA LEU A 113 -1.45 -11.80 -4.57
C LEU A 113 -2.25 -12.15 -3.30
N PRO A 114 -2.10 -13.32 -2.64
CA PRO A 114 -2.83 -13.62 -1.41
C PRO A 114 -2.53 -12.62 -0.28
N LEU A 115 -1.26 -12.26 -0.09
CA LEU A 115 -0.86 -11.29 0.94
C LEU A 115 -1.39 -9.89 0.62
N GLN A 116 -1.32 -9.49 -0.65
CA GLN A 116 -1.87 -8.23 -1.15
C GLN A 116 -3.39 -8.15 -0.95
N ILE A 117 -4.14 -9.22 -1.26
CA ILE A 117 -5.58 -9.29 -1.02
C ILE A 117 -5.88 -9.21 0.48
N ALA A 118 -5.15 -9.93 1.32
CA ALA A 118 -5.33 -9.86 2.77
C ALA A 118 -5.09 -8.43 3.30
N PHE A 119 -4.04 -7.76 2.81
CA PHE A 119 -3.77 -6.36 3.13
C PHE A 119 -4.89 -5.43 2.62
N GLY A 120 -5.39 -5.63 1.39
CA GLY A 120 -6.48 -4.85 0.83
C GLY A 120 -7.76 -5.00 1.63
N ILE A 121 -8.15 -6.22 2.01
CA ILE A 121 -9.29 -6.49 2.89
C ILE A 121 -9.11 -5.73 4.21
N PHE A 122 -7.92 -5.77 4.81
CA PHE A 122 -7.64 -5.01 6.02
C PHE A 122 -7.86 -3.50 5.80
N VAL A 123 -7.34 -2.94 4.72
CA VAL A 123 -7.51 -1.52 4.36
C VAL A 123 -8.99 -1.17 4.16
N PHE A 124 -9.73 -1.96 3.40
CA PHE A 124 -11.15 -1.71 3.13
C PHE A 124 -12.00 -1.74 4.40
N LEU A 125 -11.78 -2.73 5.27
CA LEU A 125 -12.55 -2.89 6.50
C LEU A 125 -12.21 -1.83 7.55
N THR A 126 -10.96 -1.37 7.63
CA THR A 126 -10.51 -0.46 8.69
C THR A 126 -10.57 1.02 8.30
N SER A 127 -10.63 1.33 7.00
CA SER A 127 -10.71 2.71 6.50
C SER A 127 -11.89 3.52 7.06
N PRO A 128 -13.12 3.00 7.24
CA PRO A 128 -14.24 3.80 7.76
C PRO A 128 -14.04 4.16 9.24
N LEU A 129 -13.46 3.24 10.01
CA LEU A 129 -13.11 3.46 11.41
C LEU A 129 -11.99 4.50 11.54
N ALA A 130 -10.93 4.36 10.73
CA ALA A 130 -9.82 5.30 10.70
C ALA A 130 -10.31 6.70 10.30
N TRP A 131 -11.14 6.80 9.25
CA TRP A 131 -11.70 8.06 8.77
C TRP A 131 -12.49 8.82 9.84
N LYS A 132 -13.36 8.12 10.58
CA LYS A 132 -14.19 8.70 11.64
C LYS A 132 -13.37 9.20 12.83
N ARG A 133 -12.24 8.56 13.13
CA ARG A 133 -11.44 8.83 14.34
C ARG A 133 -10.26 9.77 14.11
N VAL A 134 -9.90 10.02 12.86
CA VAL A 134 -8.98 11.10 12.50
C VAL A 134 -9.71 12.43 12.70
N LYS A 135 -9.23 13.25 13.64
CA LYS A 135 -9.67 14.65 13.73
C LYS A 135 -9.23 15.37 12.46
N GLY A 136 -10.13 16.10 11.80
CA GLY A 136 -9.77 16.98 10.70
C GLY A 136 -8.75 18.04 11.15
N PRO A 137 -8.10 18.75 10.21
CA PRO A 137 -7.25 19.88 10.58
C PRO A 137 -8.06 20.82 11.48
N THR A 138 -7.55 21.15 12.66
CA THR A 138 -8.12 22.22 13.48
C THR A 138 -8.10 23.50 12.63
N PRO A 139 -9.24 24.18 12.43
CA PRO A 139 -9.23 25.54 11.89
C PRO A 139 -8.33 26.38 12.79
N GLY A 140 -7.33 27.03 12.19
CA GLY A 140 -6.47 27.99 12.87
C GLY A 140 -7.19 29.29 13.18
#